data_AF-A0A1E4I4M5-F1
#
_entry.id   AF-A0A1E4I4M5-F1
#
_cell.length_a   1.000
_cell.length_b   1.000
_cell.length_c   1.000
_cell.angle_alpha   90.00
_cell.angle_beta   90.00
_cell.angle_gamma   90.00
#
_symmetry.space_group_name_H-M   'P 1'
#
loop_
_entity.id
_entity.type
_entity.pdbx_description
1 polymer ?
#
loop_
_entity_poly.entity_id
_entity_poly.type
_entity_poly.pdbx_seq_one_letter_code
_entity_poly.pdbx_strand_id
1 'polypeptide(L)'
;MNTHDNTHDPGTPEAVREAAAGAKAWRAAVRAQRTTDPDHADFYAMTADVVDTLAAVAGLSEVLAWQVAHYGDNRPVYDDTGVVDPRERLDAAAMDLHELAASLRNADRIANTFWSRIGHIGVDIPADDTDPTDARLRAEVTR
;
A
#
# COMPACT_ATOMS: atom_id res chain seq x y z
N MET A 1 -1.82 6.11 35.82
CA MET A 1 -2.46 6.20 34.49
C MET A 1 -1.59 7.15 33.68
N ASN A 2 -0.64 6.62 32.92
CA ASN A 2 0.28 7.43 32.12
C ASN A 2 -0.37 7.70 30.78
N THR A 3 -0.90 8.91 30.62
CA THR A 3 -1.32 9.47 29.35
C THR A 3 -0.06 9.81 28.55
N HIS A 4 0.35 8.94 27.65
CA HIS A 4 1.28 9.31 26.59
C HIS A 4 0.55 10.28 25.66
N ASP A 5 0.73 11.57 25.91
CA ASP A 5 0.56 12.57 24.86
C ASP A 5 1.50 12.19 23.72
N ASN A 6 0.92 11.74 22.60
CA ASN A 6 1.62 11.68 21.33
C ASN A 6 1.74 13.11 20.80
N THR A 7 2.46 13.96 21.54
CA THR A 7 2.76 15.33 21.12
C THR A 7 3.62 15.23 19.87
N HIS A 8 3.00 15.53 18.73
CA HIS A 8 3.68 15.61 17.45
C HIS A 8 4.71 16.73 17.55
N ASP A 9 5.98 16.43 17.29
CA ASP A 9 7.02 17.45 17.18
C ASP A 9 6.68 18.36 15.98
N PRO A 10 6.35 19.65 16.21
CA PRO A 10 5.98 20.58 15.15
C PRO A 10 7.11 20.81 14.12
N GLY A 11 8.33 20.33 14.38
CA GLY A 11 9.45 20.34 13.44
C GLY A 11 9.49 19.17 12.44
N THR A 12 8.62 18.16 12.56
CA THR A 12 8.68 16.98 11.67
C THR A 12 8.27 17.36 10.25
N PRO A 13 9.12 17.10 9.22
CA PRO A 13 8.77 17.37 7.83
C PRO A 13 7.47 16.65 7.42
N GLU A 14 6.66 17.31 6.60
CA GLU A 14 5.35 16.81 6.17
C GLU A 14 5.43 15.39 5.59
N ALA A 15 6.36 15.13 4.65
CA ALA A 15 6.53 13.81 4.04
C ALA A 15 6.80 12.70 5.07
N VAL A 16 7.56 13.00 6.14
CA VAL A 16 7.85 12.05 7.21
C VAL A 16 6.60 11.79 8.06
N ARG A 17 5.82 12.84 8.35
CA ARG A 17 4.56 12.73 9.09
C ARG A 17 3.54 11.90 8.31
N GLU A 18 3.36 12.18 7.03
CA GLU A 18 2.39 11.45 6.19
C GLU A 18 2.80 9.99 6.01
N ALA A 19 4.09 9.70 5.79
CA ALA A 19 4.58 8.32 5.74
C ALA A 19 4.32 7.56 7.06
N ALA A 20 4.54 8.19 8.21
CA ALA A 20 4.24 7.60 9.51
C ALA A 20 2.74 7.37 9.72
N ALA A 21 1.90 8.32 9.29
CA ALA A 21 0.45 8.19 9.36
C ALA A 21 -0.06 7.04 8.48
N GLY A 22 0.42 6.92 7.23
CA GLY A 22 0.11 5.81 6.33
C GLY A 22 0.51 4.46 6.92
N ALA A 23 1.73 4.34 7.46
CA ALA A 23 2.18 3.11 8.11
C ALA A 23 1.32 2.76 9.36
N LYS A 24 0.80 3.75 10.08
CA LYS A 24 -0.13 3.54 11.19
C LYS A 24 -1.50 3.05 10.69
N ALA A 25 -2.01 3.63 9.62
CA ALA A 25 -3.28 3.25 9.00
C ALA A 25 -3.26 1.79 8.52
N TRP A 26 -2.22 1.39 7.78
CA TRP A 26 -2.08 0.00 7.31
C TRP A 26 -2.01 -1.02 8.45
N ARG A 27 -1.29 -0.71 9.54
CA ARG A 27 -1.29 -1.57 10.73
C ARG A 27 -2.66 -1.63 11.41
N ALA A 28 -3.45 -0.56 11.36
CA ALA A 28 -4.81 -0.56 11.89
C ALA A 28 -5.75 -1.40 11.03
N ALA A 29 -5.68 -1.29 9.70
CA ALA A 29 -6.45 -2.12 8.78
C ALA A 29 -6.17 -3.62 8.98
N VAL A 30 -4.89 -4.02 9.13
CA VAL A 30 -4.51 -5.40 9.45
C VAL A 30 -5.15 -5.88 10.76
N ARG A 31 -5.19 -5.02 11.81
CA ARG A 31 -5.83 -5.40 13.08
C ARG A 31 -7.35 -5.56 12.94
N ALA A 32 -8.00 -4.68 12.18
CA ALA A 32 -9.45 -4.74 11.96
C ALA A 32 -9.85 -5.99 11.16
N GLN A 33 -9.11 -6.32 10.10
CA GLN A 33 -9.37 -7.49 9.27
C GLN A 33 -9.14 -8.83 10.01
N ARG A 34 -8.34 -8.85 11.09
CA ARG A 34 -8.16 -10.07 11.92
C ARG A 34 -9.40 -10.48 12.70
N THR A 35 -10.36 -9.59 12.89
CA THR A 35 -11.55 -9.81 13.72
C THR A 35 -12.87 -9.67 12.96
N THR A 36 -12.80 -9.40 11.65
CA THR A 36 -13.98 -9.23 10.79
C THR A 36 -14.24 -10.52 10.05
N ASP A 37 -15.51 -10.84 9.81
CA ASP A 37 -15.86 -11.96 8.95
C ASP A 37 -15.38 -11.68 7.51
N PRO A 38 -14.79 -12.66 6.82
CA PRO A 38 -14.38 -12.53 5.42
C PRO A 38 -15.50 -11.99 4.53
N ASP A 39 -15.29 -10.83 3.93
CA ASP A 39 -16.23 -10.20 3.00
C ASP A 39 -15.57 -9.91 1.64
N HIS A 40 -16.32 -10.19 0.57
CA HIS A 40 -15.82 -10.04 -0.80
C HIS A 40 -15.60 -8.58 -1.20
N ALA A 41 -16.49 -7.68 -0.75
CA ALA A 41 -16.34 -6.25 -1.03
C ALA A 41 -15.11 -5.68 -0.31
N ASP A 42 -14.84 -6.13 0.92
CA ASP A 42 -13.62 -5.81 1.64
C ASP A 42 -12.36 -6.25 0.90
N PHE A 43 -12.32 -7.49 0.39
CA PHE A 43 -11.17 -7.97 -0.38
C PHE A 43 -10.93 -7.14 -1.63
N TYR A 44 -12.01 -6.76 -2.33
CA TYR A 44 -11.93 -5.93 -3.52
C TYR A 44 -11.42 -4.51 -3.19
N ALA A 45 -12.01 -3.85 -2.19
CA ALA A 45 -11.65 -2.49 -1.80
C ALA A 45 -10.22 -2.42 -1.25
N MET A 46 -9.87 -3.31 -0.31
CA MET A 46 -8.54 -3.36 0.30
C MET A 46 -7.43 -3.61 -0.73
N THR A 47 -7.71 -4.38 -1.79
CA THR A 47 -6.71 -4.63 -2.83
C THR A 47 -6.49 -3.42 -3.72
N ALA A 48 -7.54 -2.64 -4.03
CA ALA A 48 -7.39 -1.37 -4.74
C ALA A 48 -6.47 -0.42 -3.95
N ASP A 49 -6.69 -0.30 -2.64
CA ASP A 49 -5.84 0.52 -1.77
C ASP A 49 -4.39 0.02 -1.69
N VAL A 50 -4.18 -1.31 -1.75
CA VAL A 50 -2.84 -1.91 -1.81
C VAL A 50 -2.13 -1.54 -3.11
N VAL A 51 -2.80 -1.61 -4.26
CA VAL A 51 -2.27 -1.21 -5.57
C VAL A 51 -1.82 0.25 -5.54
N ASP A 52 -2.71 1.15 -5.09
CA ASP A 52 -2.40 2.58 -5.00
C ASP A 52 -1.24 2.87 -4.04
N THR A 53 -1.19 2.16 -2.91
CA THR A 53 -0.08 2.29 -1.94
C THR A 53 1.24 1.80 -2.51
N LEU A 54 1.27 0.66 -3.20
CA LEU A 54 2.49 0.13 -3.81
C LEU A 54 3.06 1.10 -4.85
N ALA A 55 2.19 1.69 -5.68
CA ALA A 55 2.57 2.72 -6.65
C ALA A 55 3.15 3.96 -5.94
N ALA A 56 2.49 4.45 -4.89
CA ALA A 56 2.95 5.61 -4.13
C ALA A 56 4.32 5.38 -3.46
N VAL A 57 4.52 4.22 -2.83
CA VAL A 57 5.79 3.87 -2.16
C VAL A 57 6.91 3.64 -3.19
N ALA A 58 6.60 3.09 -4.37
CA ALA A 58 7.56 2.99 -5.46
C ALA A 58 8.04 4.37 -5.93
N GLY A 59 7.11 5.31 -6.13
CA GLY A 59 7.44 6.69 -6.50
C GLY A 59 8.26 7.40 -5.41
N LEU A 60 7.91 7.23 -4.14
CA LEU A 60 8.71 7.77 -3.03
C LEU A 60 10.14 7.20 -3.03
N SER A 61 10.29 5.90 -3.31
CA SER A 61 11.59 5.23 -3.34
C SER A 61 12.50 5.81 -4.43
N GLU A 62 11.95 6.15 -5.60
CA GLU A 62 12.71 6.82 -6.67
C GLU A 62 13.12 8.25 -6.30
N VAL A 63 12.23 9.00 -5.65
CA VAL A 63 12.56 10.35 -5.15
C VAL A 63 13.69 10.27 -4.13
N LEU A 64 13.61 9.32 -3.19
CA LEU A 64 14.67 9.12 -2.20
C LEU A 64 15.98 8.66 -2.84
N ALA A 65 15.94 7.76 -3.83
CA ALA A 65 17.13 7.32 -4.55
C ALA A 65 17.89 8.51 -5.15
N TRP A 66 17.17 9.42 -5.82
CA TRP A 66 17.75 10.64 -6.34
C TRP A 66 18.31 11.55 -5.25
N GLN A 67 17.56 11.77 -4.16
CA GLN A 67 18.01 12.62 -3.05
C GLN A 67 19.27 12.07 -2.36
N VAL A 68 19.35 10.74 -2.19
CA VAL A 68 20.48 10.05 -1.57
C VAL A 68 21.73 10.15 -2.45
N ALA A 69 21.61 9.89 -3.75
CA ALA A 69 22.72 9.98 -4.70
C ALA A 69 23.38 11.37 -4.72
N HIS A 70 22.59 12.43 -4.54
CA HIS A 70 23.08 13.82 -4.58
C HIS A 70 23.33 14.41 -3.18
N TYR A 71 23.19 13.62 -2.12
CA TYR A 71 23.21 14.14 -0.75
C TYR A 71 24.56 14.81 -0.41
N GLY A 72 25.66 14.23 -0.89
CA GLY A 72 27.04 14.68 -0.66
C GLY A 72 27.56 15.76 -1.63
N ASP A 73 26.77 16.23 -2.59
CA ASP A 73 27.25 17.16 -3.63
C ASP A 73 27.63 18.53 -3.07
N ASN A 74 26.84 19.00 -2.09
CA ASN A 74 26.97 20.34 -1.53
C ASN A 74 27.34 20.34 -0.04
N ARG A 75 27.73 19.19 0.52
CA ARG A 75 28.06 19.06 1.93
C ARG A 75 29.12 17.97 2.16
N PRO A 76 30.02 18.15 3.15
CA PRO A 76 30.92 17.09 3.57
C PRO A 76 30.13 15.94 4.21
N VAL A 77 30.50 14.71 3.86
CA VAL A 77 29.94 13.47 4.41
C VAL A 77 31.09 12.60 4.91
N TYR A 78 30.82 11.77 5.92
CA TYR A 78 31.77 10.81 6.46
C TYR A 78 31.08 9.47 6.72
N ASP A 79 31.86 8.41 6.71
CA ASP A 79 31.44 7.05 7.01
C ASP A 79 31.89 6.78 8.44
N ASP A 80 30.93 6.52 9.33
CA ASP A 80 31.19 6.30 10.75
C ASP A 80 31.97 5.00 11.01
N THR A 81 31.88 4.05 10.07
CA THR A 81 32.69 2.83 10.12
C THR A 81 34.15 3.07 9.70
N GLY A 82 34.42 4.13 8.94
CA GLY A 82 35.72 4.43 8.36
C GLY A 82 36.23 3.38 7.37
N VAL A 83 35.36 2.50 6.87
CA VAL A 83 35.72 1.34 6.03
C VAL A 83 35.58 1.66 4.54
N VAL A 84 34.61 2.49 4.17
CA VAL A 84 34.23 2.73 2.77
C VAL A 84 34.19 4.24 2.51
N ASP A 85 34.43 4.66 1.26
CA ASP A 85 34.16 6.04 0.85
C ASP A 85 32.66 6.34 1.11
N PRO A 86 32.33 7.42 1.86
CA PRO A 86 30.94 7.82 2.09
C PRO A 86 30.12 7.97 0.80
N ARG A 87 30.77 8.35 -0.32
CA ARG A 87 30.10 8.47 -1.62
C ARG A 87 29.72 7.11 -2.18
N GLU A 88 30.62 6.14 -2.15
CA GLU A 88 30.32 4.77 -2.57
C GLU A 88 29.16 4.18 -1.75
N ARG A 89 29.07 4.51 -0.45
CA ARG A 89 27.95 4.08 0.40
C ARG A 89 26.62 4.75 0.02
N LEU A 90 26.63 6.04 -0.32
CA LEU A 90 25.43 6.74 -0.79
C LEU A 90 24.97 6.19 -2.15
N ASP A 91 25.89 5.93 -3.07
CA ASP A 91 25.58 5.33 -4.37
C ASP A 91 24.94 3.94 -4.20
N ALA A 92 25.51 3.10 -3.33
CA ALA A 92 24.93 1.79 -3.01
C ALA A 92 23.52 1.92 -2.41
N ALA A 93 23.31 2.84 -1.47
CA ALA A 93 22.00 3.08 -0.88
C ALA A 93 20.97 3.59 -1.91
N ALA A 94 21.38 4.41 -2.88
CA ALA A 94 20.52 4.84 -3.97
C ALA A 94 20.15 3.66 -4.90
N MET A 95 21.08 2.75 -5.18
CA MET A 95 20.80 1.51 -5.91
C MET A 95 19.79 0.62 -5.19
N ASP A 96 19.93 0.45 -3.87
CA ASP A 96 18.98 -0.32 -3.06
C ASP A 96 17.55 0.27 -3.13
N LEU A 97 17.43 1.60 -3.17
CA LEU A 97 16.14 2.29 -3.34
C LEU A 97 15.55 2.10 -4.74
N HIS A 98 16.38 2.07 -5.79
CA HIS A 98 15.93 1.72 -7.14
C HIS A 98 15.44 0.28 -7.23
N GLU A 99 16.14 -0.66 -6.61
CA GLU A 99 15.72 -2.07 -6.53
C GLU A 99 14.42 -2.21 -5.76
N LEU A 100 14.25 -1.47 -4.66
CA LEU A 100 12.99 -1.42 -3.91
C LEU A 100 11.84 -0.93 -4.81
N ALA A 101 12.03 0.16 -5.56
CA ALA A 101 11.03 0.67 -6.48
C ALA A 101 10.64 -0.36 -7.56
N ALA A 102 11.63 -1.07 -8.13
CA ALA A 102 11.39 -2.13 -9.10
C ALA A 102 10.60 -3.31 -8.49
N SER A 103 10.99 -3.74 -7.29
CA SER A 103 10.31 -4.80 -6.54
C SER A 103 8.86 -4.44 -6.21
N LEU A 104 8.58 -3.19 -5.81
CA LEU A 104 7.23 -2.69 -5.52
C LEU A 104 6.35 -2.68 -6.78
N ARG A 105 6.88 -2.29 -7.94
CA ARG A 105 6.15 -2.40 -9.22
C ARG A 105 5.86 -3.84 -9.61
N ASN A 106 6.75 -4.77 -9.30
CA ASN A 106 6.46 -6.18 -9.51
C ASN A 106 5.37 -6.69 -8.54
N ALA A 107 5.40 -6.26 -7.28
CA ALA A 107 4.35 -6.55 -6.30
C ALA A 107 2.99 -5.96 -6.73
N ASP A 108 2.98 -4.76 -7.30
CA ASP A 108 1.79 -4.11 -7.85
C ASP A 108 1.13 -4.96 -8.95
N ARG A 109 1.92 -5.53 -9.86
CA ARG A 109 1.43 -6.48 -10.88
C ARG A 109 0.78 -7.72 -10.26
N ILE A 110 1.34 -8.23 -9.15
CA ILE A 110 0.79 -9.38 -8.42
C ILE A 110 -0.54 -8.98 -7.76
N ALA A 111 -0.61 -7.82 -7.13
CA ALA A 111 -1.82 -7.29 -6.51
C ALA A 111 -2.95 -7.09 -7.54
N ASN A 112 -2.65 -6.50 -8.70
CA ASN A 112 -3.59 -6.36 -9.81
C ASN A 112 -4.08 -7.72 -10.35
N THR A 113 -3.20 -8.72 -10.41
CA THR A 113 -3.60 -10.08 -10.81
C THR A 113 -4.57 -10.71 -9.81
N PHE A 114 -4.33 -10.52 -8.50
CA PHE A 114 -5.27 -10.94 -7.47
C PHE A 114 -6.60 -10.17 -7.59
N TRP A 115 -6.54 -8.86 -7.75
CA TRP A 115 -7.70 -8.00 -7.87
C TRP A 115 -8.62 -8.40 -9.03
N SER A 116 -8.03 -8.67 -10.19
CA SER A 116 -8.76 -9.18 -11.36
C SER A 116 -9.43 -10.53 -11.06
N ARG A 117 -8.73 -11.47 -10.42
CA ARG A 117 -9.28 -12.78 -10.09
C ARG A 117 -10.46 -12.68 -9.13
N ILE A 118 -10.34 -11.89 -8.08
CA ILE A 118 -11.41 -11.76 -7.08
C ILE A 118 -12.60 -10.97 -7.62
N GLY A 119 -12.38 -9.99 -8.50
CA GLY A 119 -13.46 -9.25 -9.15
C GLY A 119 -14.38 -10.10 -10.05
N HIS A 120 -13.97 -11.33 -10.40
CA HIS A 120 -14.80 -12.28 -11.14
C HIS A 120 -15.57 -13.27 -10.27
N ILE A 121 -15.44 -13.19 -8.95
CA ILE A 121 -16.17 -14.05 -8.02
C ILE A 121 -17.45 -13.32 -7.60
N GLY A 122 -18.61 -13.92 -7.89
CA GLY A 122 -19.89 -13.53 -7.29
C GLY A 122 -20.15 -14.36 -6.02
N VAL A 123 -20.82 -13.76 -5.03
CA VAL A 123 -21.33 -14.49 -3.86
C VAL A 123 -22.80 -14.81 -4.11
N ASP A 124 -23.13 -16.09 -4.14
CA ASP A 124 -24.52 -16.53 -4.23
C ASP A 124 -25.25 -16.16 -2.94
N ILE A 125 -26.18 -15.21 -3.02
CA ILE A 125 -27.12 -14.97 -1.94
C ILE A 125 -28.20 -16.05 -2.07
N PRO A 126 -28.38 -16.93 -1.06
CA PRO A 126 -29.44 -17.92 -1.11
C PRO A 126 -30.77 -17.21 -1.35
N ALA A 127 -31.52 -17.68 -2.34
CA ALA A 127 -32.81 -17.15 -2.71
C ALA A 127 -33.83 -17.44 -1.60
N ASP A 128 -33.82 -16.66 -0.53
CA ASP A 128 -35.00 -16.47 0.31
C ASP A 128 -35.64 -15.15 -0.12
N ASP A 129 -36.89 -15.24 -0.56
CA ASP A 129 -37.73 -14.18 -1.17
C ASP A 129 -37.48 -13.85 -2.66
N THR A 130 -37.46 -14.86 -3.54
CA THR A 130 -38.07 -14.62 -4.86
C THR A 130 -39.56 -14.40 -4.66
N ASP A 131 -39.95 -13.12 -4.60
CA ASP A 131 -41.32 -12.68 -4.81
C ASP A 131 -41.89 -13.40 -6.06
N PRO A 132 -43.00 -14.15 -5.96
CA PRO A 132 -43.57 -14.95 -7.05
C PRO A 132 -43.89 -14.15 -8.33
N THR A 133 -43.83 -12.83 -8.25
CA THR A 133 -43.97 -11.89 -9.36
C THR A 133 -42.81 -11.98 -10.38
N ASP A 134 -41.58 -12.29 -9.96
CA ASP A 134 -40.41 -12.34 -10.87
C ASP A 134 -40.40 -13.61 -11.76
N ALA A 135 -40.99 -14.70 -11.25
CA ALA A 135 -41.16 -15.94 -12.02
C ALA A 135 -42.16 -15.78 -13.18
N ARG A 136 -43.19 -14.93 -13.04
CA ARG A 136 -44.16 -14.65 -14.12
C ARG A 136 -43.56 -13.81 -15.24
N LEU A 137 -42.72 -12.82 -14.92
CA LEU A 137 -42.08 -11.97 -15.93
C LEU A 137 -41.11 -12.76 -16.82
N ARG A 138 -40.41 -13.76 -16.27
CA ARG A 138 -39.49 -14.62 -17.06
C ARG A 138 -40.21 -15.59 -18.01
N ALA A 139 -41.46 -15.97 -17.71
CA ALA A 139 -42.24 -16.86 -18.57
C ALA A 139 -42.92 -16.13 -19.74
N GLU A 140 -43.10 -14.82 -19.65
CA GLU A 140 -43.78 -14.01 -20.67
C GLU A 140 -42.82 -13.55 -21.79
N VAL A 141 -41.52 -13.47 -21.51
CA VAL A 141 -40.48 -13.09 -22.48
C VAL A 141 -40.14 -14.23 -23.47
N THR A 142 -40.55 -15.46 -23.17
CA THR A 142 -40.28 -16.67 -23.96
C THR A 142 -41.44 -17.11 -24.86
N ARG A 143 -42.50 -16.29 -25.01
CA ARG A 143 -43.68 -16.61 -25.83
C ARG A 143 -43.78 -15.79 -27.10
#